data_AF-A0A959EWW1-F1
#
_entry.id   AF-A0A959EWW1-F1
#
_cell.length_a   1.000
_cell.length_b   1.000
_cell.length_c   1.000
_cell.angle_alpha   90.00
_cell.angle_beta   90.00
_cell.angle_gamma   90.00
#
_symmetry.space_group_name_H-M   'P 1'
#
loop_
_entity.id
_entity.type
_entity.pdbx_description
1 polymer ?
#
loop_
_entity_poly.entity_id
_entity_poly.type
_entity_poly.pdbx_seq_one_letter_code
_entity_poly.pdbx_strand_id
1 'polypeptide(L)' 'MTMTEHTQNTETTAPVKSESNRPTHIVRKKVGRGKNADFETLGVAWDRGDGSLYIKPYGTQVIEGGFYVFPTPEQESGH' A
#
# COMPACT_ATOMS: atom_id res chain seq x y z
N MET A 1 19.64 0.22 55.20
CA MET A 1 18.76 1.00 54.31
C MET A 1 19.57 1.38 53.09
N THR A 2 19.38 0.70 51.97
CA THR A 2 19.97 1.05 50.67
C THR A 2 18.90 0.74 49.63
N MET A 3 18.20 1.78 49.17
CA MET A 3 17.28 1.69 48.04
C MET A 3 18.11 1.76 46.76
N THR A 4 18.06 0.71 45.95
CA THR A 4 18.65 0.70 44.62
C THR A 4 17.66 1.37 43.66
N GLU A 5 18.01 2.54 43.13
CA GLU A 5 17.23 3.22 42.10
C GLU A 5 17.44 2.51 40.76
N HIS A 6 16.38 1.88 40.24
CA HIS A 6 16.31 1.42 38.86
C HIS A 6 15.80 2.58 37.98
N THR A 7 16.69 3.24 37.26
CA THR A 7 16.33 4.20 36.22
C THR A 7 15.79 3.44 35.00
N GLN A 8 14.47 3.54 34.78
CA GLN A 8 13.82 3.00 33.59
C GLN A 8 13.96 4.01 32.45
N ASN A 9 14.88 3.77 31.53
CA ASN A 9 14.94 4.49 30.26
C ASN A 9 13.71 4.09 29.42
N THR A 10 12.70 4.95 29.36
CA THR A 10 11.64 4.84 28.35
C THR A 10 12.19 5.36 27.03
N GLU A 11 12.71 4.45 26.21
CA GLU A 11 12.85 4.68 24.78
C GLU A 11 11.44 4.89 24.21
N THR A 12 11.14 6.13 23.82
CA THR A 12 9.98 6.47 23.00
C THR A 12 10.12 5.70 21.68
N THR A 13 9.53 4.52 21.65
CA THR A 13 9.34 3.77 20.41
C THR A 13 8.46 4.63 19.53
N ALA A 14 9.03 5.23 18.47
CA ALA A 14 8.26 5.84 17.40
C ALA A 14 7.14 4.87 17.01
N PRO A 15 5.90 5.32 16.76
CA PRO A 15 4.80 4.42 16.46
C PRO A 15 5.26 3.53 15.30
N VAL A 16 5.46 2.25 15.59
CA VAL A 16 5.65 1.23 14.57
C VAL A 16 4.43 1.41 13.68
N LYS A 17 4.63 1.89 12.45
CA LYS A 17 3.57 1.96 11.44
C LYS A 17 2.98 0.57 11.45
N SER A 18 1.83 0.39 12.10
CA SER A 18 1.13 -0.88 12.06
C SER A 18 0.95 -1.10 10.57
N GLU A 19 1.52 -2.18 10.03
CA GLU A 19 1.33 -2.54 8.64
C GLU A 19 -0.18 -2.67 8.46
N SER A 20 -0.78 -1.58 7.99
CA SER A 20 -2.19 -1.54 7.73
C SER A 20 -2.39 -2.62 6.69
N ASN A 21 -3.17 -3.65 7.02
CA ASN A 21 -3.49 -4.72 6.06
C ASN A 21 -4.32 -4.21 4.87
N ARG A 22 -4.49 -2.89 4.76
CA ARG A 22 -5.10 -2.21 3.63
C ARG A 22 -4.11 -2.13 2.47
N PRO A 23 -4.60 -2.25 1.23
CA PRO A 23 -3.76 -2.07 0.06
C PRO A 23 -3.27 -0.63 -0.05
N THR A 24 -2.03 -0.47 -0.51
CA THR A 24 -1.42 0.84 -0.77
C THR A 24 -1.78 1.35 -2.16
N HIS A 25 -2.15 0.45 -3.08
CA HIS A 25 -2.47 0.81 -4.46
C HIS A 25 -3.70 0.05 -5.01
N ILE A 26 -4.34 0.65 -6.02
CA ILE A 26 -5.41 0.06 -6.83
C ILE A 26 -4.86 -0.25 -8.22
N VAL A 27 -5.15 -1.46 -8.71
CA VAL A 27 -4.71 -1.94 -10.02
C VAL A 27 -5.85 -1.78 -11.00
N ARG A 28 -5.62 -1.07 -12.11
CA ARG A 28 -6.67 -0.77 -13.10
C ARG A 28 -6.17 -0.95 -14.53
N LYS A 29 -7.05 -1.43 -15.42
CA LYS A 29 -6.81 -1.51 -16.86
C LYS A 29 -7.52 -0.37 -17.55
N LYS A 30 -6.84 0.26 -18.51
CA LYS A 30 -7.45 1.26 -19.39
C LYS A 30 -8.31 0.57 -20.44
N VAL A 31 -9.57 0.95 -20.54
CA VAL A 31 -10.55 0.40 -21.49
C VAL A 31 -10.96 1.51 -22.46
N GLY A 32 -11.00 1.18 -23.76
CA GLY A 32 -11.31 2.14 -24.83
C GLY A 32 -10.10 2.90 -25.37
N ARG A 33 -10.34 3.86 -26.27
CA ARG A 33 -9.32 4.65 -26.97
C ARG A 33 -9.64 6.14 -26.89
N GLY A 34 -8.60 6.98 -26.95
CA GLY A 34 -8.74 8.45 -27.01
C GLY A 34 -8.94 9.11 -25.64
N LYS A 35 -9.52 10.33 -25.67
CA LYS A 35 -9.69 11.20 -24.49
C LYS A 35 -10.74 10.71 -23.48
N ASN A 36 -11.61 9.78 -23.90
CA ASN A 36 -12.71 9.24 -23.09
C ASN A 36 -12.43 7.79 -22.66
N ALA A 37 -11.17 7.44 -22.45
CA ALA A 37 -10.83 6.10 -22.01
C ALA A 37 -11.12 5.93 -20.52
N ASP A 38 -11.81 4.85 -20.18
CA ASP A 38 -12.19 4.52 -18.82
C ASP A 38 -11.14 3.60 -18.16
N PHE A 39 -11.29 3.42 -16.84
CA PHE A 39 -10.46 2.51 -16.07
C PHE A 39 -11.30 1.46 -15.34
N GLU A 40 -11.10 0.20 -15.71
CA GLU A 40 -11.65 -0.96 -15.02
C GLU A 40 -10.72 -1.40 -13.89
N THR A 41 -11.24 -1.64 -12.70
CA THR A 41 -10.44 -2.11 -11.56
C THR A 41 -10.22 -3.62 -11.63
N LEU A 42 -8.95 -4.03 -11.68
CA LEU A 42 -8.56 -5.44 -11.76
C LEU A 42 -8.18 -6.04 -10.41
N GLY A 43 -7.86 -5.22 -9.41
CA GLY A 43 -7.39 -5.69 -8.12
C GLY A 43 -6.71 -4.60 -7.31
N VAL A 44 -5.84 -5.02 -6.40
CA VAL A 44 -5.11 -4.16 -5.47
C VAL A 44 -3.66 -4.57 -5.36
N ALA A 45 -2.83 -3.67 -4.84
CA ALA A 45 -1.43 -3.97 -4.57
C ALA A 45 -0.96 -3.39 -3.23
N TRP A 46 0.11 -3.99 -2.71
CA TRP A 46 0.81 -3.56 -1.51
C TRP A 46 2.26 -3.26 -1.86
N ASP A 47 2.77 -2.16 -1.33
CA ASP A 47 4.18 -1.83 -1.34
C ASP A 47 4.87 -2.64 -0.26
N ARG A 48 5.99 -3.27 -0.62
CA ARG A 48 6.76 -4.14 0.28
C ARG A 48 7.93 -3.42 0.94
N GLY A 49 8.15 -2.14 0.65
CA GLY A 49 9.22 -1.31 1.21
C GLY A 49 10.59 -1.52 0.56
N ASP A 50 10.76 -2.52 -0.30
CA ASP A 50 11.98 -2.80 -1.08
C ASP A 50 11.91 -2.24 -2.51
N GLY A 51 10.91 -1.40 -2.79
CA GLY A 51 10.61 -0.88 -4.12
C GLY A 51 9.81 -1.84 -5.00
N SER A 52 9.45 -3.03 -4.50
CA SER A 52 8.57 -3.96 -5.19
C SER A 52 7.10 -3.83 -4.74
N LEU A 53 6.21 -4.26 -5.63
CA LEU A 53 4.77 -4.32 -5.37
C LEU A 53 4.29 -5.78 -5.40
N TYR A 54 3.55 -6.19 -4.38
CA TYR A 54 2.73 -7.40 -4.46
C TYR A 54 1.35 -7.07 -5.01
N ILE A 55 0.94 -7.74 -6.10
CA ILE A 55 -0.32 -7.49 -6.79
C ILE A 55 -1.28 -8.66 -6.57
N LYS A 56 -2.51 -8.35 -6.14
CA LYS A 56 -3.60 -9.31 -5.98
C LYS A 56 -4.78 -8.96 -6.89
N PRO A 57 -4.96 -9.68 -8.00
CA PRO A 57 -6.14 -9.54 -8.85
C PRO A 57 -7.42 -9.98 -8.13
N TYR A 58 -8.55 -9.38 -8.53
CA TYR A 58 -9.88 -9.85 -8.20
C TYR A 58 -10.27 -10.95 -9.19
N GLY A 59 -10.14 -12.20 -8.75
CA GLY A 59 -10.39 -13.37 -9.59
C GLY A 59 -9.32 -13.60 -10.67
N THR A 60 -9.63 -14.47 -11.62
CA THR A 60 -8.74 -14.78 -12.75
C THR A 60 -8.84 -13.69 -13.81
N GLN A 61 -7.70 -13.12 -14.17
CA GLN A 61 -7.61 -12.04 -15.16
C GLN A 61 -6.78 -12.48 -16.36
N VAL A 62 -7.31 -12.31 -17.58
CA VAL A 62 -6.55 -12.46 -18.83
C VAL A 62 -6.08 -11.06 -19.25
N ILE A 63 -4.76 -10.83 -19.21
CA ILE A 63 -4.19 -9.51 -19.45
C ILE A 63 -3.60 -9.42 -20.85
N GLU A 64 -4.02 -8.40 -21.57
CA GLU A 64 -3.51 -8.04 -22.90
C GLU A 64 -2.98 -6.60 -22.84
N GLY A 65 -1.75 -6.39 -23.31
CA GLY A 65 -1.04 -5.11 -23.25
C GLY A 65 -0.44 -4.84 -21.86
N GLY A 66 -1.29 -4.47 -20.89
CA GLY A 66 -0.84 -4.17 -19.53
C GLY A 66 -1.93 -3.54 -18.65
N PHE A 67 -1.52 -3.13 -17.46
CA PHE A 67 -2.36 -2.43 -16.48
C PHE A 67 -1.55 -1.37 -15.75
N TYR A 68 -2.26 -0.50 -15.04
CA TYR A 68 -1.73 0.61 -14.27
C TYR A 68 -1.93 0.35 -12.79
N VAL A 69 -1.03 0.90 -11.97
CA VAL A 69 -1.10 0.82 -10.52
C VAL A 69 -1.14 2.24 -9.98
N PHE A 70 -2.21 2.58 -9.28
CA PHE A 70 -2.45 3.92 -8.74
C PHE A 70 -2.39 3.87 -7.21
N PRO A 71 -1.73 4.82 -6.53
CA PRO A 71 -1.78 4.89 -5.08
C PRO A 71 -3.24 5.07 -4.60
N THR A 72 -3.56 4.53 -3.43
CA THR A 72 -4.85 4.82 -2.79
C THR A 72 -4.84 6.27 -2.28
N PRO A 73 -6.02 6.91 -2.10
CA PRO A 73 -6.07 8.27 -1.55
C PRO A 73 -5.38 8.41 -0.18
N GLU A 74 -5.36 7.34 0.61
CA GLU A 74 -4.65 7.25 1.90
C GLU A 74 -3.12 7.33 1.72
N GLN A 75 -2.58 6.81 0.62
CA GLN A 75 -1.16 6.95 0.27
C GLN A 75 -0.84 8.30 -0.38
N GLU A 76 -1.74 8.86 -1.19
CA GLU A 76 -1.53 10.18 -1.81
C GLU A 76 -1.55 11.31 -0.77
N SER A 77 -2.33 11.17 0.30
CA SER A 77 -2.53 12.19 1.32
C SER A 77 -1.44 12.24 2.40
N GLY A 78 -0.41 11.40 2.32
CA GLY A 78 0.82 11.44 3.13
C GLY A 78 0.68 12.00 4.55
N HIS A 79 0.29 11.15 5.49
CA HIS A 79 0.58 11.33 6.93
C HIS A 79 1.87 10.58 7.30
#